data_AF-A0A9P4NE57-F1
#
_entry.id   AF-A0A9P4NE57-F1
#
_cell.length_a   1.000
_cell.length_b   1.000
_cell.length_c   1.000
_cell.angle_alpha   90.00
_cell.angle_beta   90.00
_cell.angle_gamma   90.00
#
_symmetry.space_group_name_H-M   'P 1'
#
loop_
_entity.id
_entity.type
_entity.pdbx_description
1 polymer ?
#
loop_
_entity_poly.entity_id
_entity_poly.type
_entity_poly.pdbx_seq_one_letter_code
_entity_poly.pdbx_strand_id
1 'polypeptide(L)'
;MTADAIVRDTQLLSVLSAADRARQQCLSILDLLEAHHSSETTGASTSSVDIQSLEKQLAEQRKALNAHLAKVRGLNRTAILNVRKTKQETADARGEVDTLHLQLQNLKYEQSHLRRQIGICEGFDHPYQSLPLIPVDEFLALAPQHAELEEHELMLARIQHEHDEREATKNKQMGLLKKKEELMHENSKRKVEVDKLDKQLEDFVTKGTKSILDTFENVKMTTGEKA
;
A
#
# COMPACT_ATOMS: atom_id res chain seq x y z
N MET A 1 -50.36 12.74 29.20
CA MET A 1 -49.57 11.60 28.70
C MET A 1 -49.05 10.86 29.92
N THR A 2 -49.68 9.75 30.31
CA THR A 2 -49.24 8.97 31.48
C THR A 2 -47.90 8.30 31.17
N ALA A 3 -47.00 8.23 32.15
CA ALA A 3 -45.66 7.64 32.00
C ALA A 3 -45.72 6.17 31.52
N ASP A 4 -46.83 5.47 31.78
CA ASP A 4 -47.12 4.11 31.31
C ASP A 4 -47.09 3.96 29.78
N ALA A 5 -47.36 5.02 29.01
CA ALA A 5 -47.39 4.94 27.55
C ALA A 5 -45.99 4.96 26.90
N ILE A 6 -44.96 5.41 27.64
CA ILE A 6 -43.59 5.59 27.12
C ILE A 6 -42.69 4.42 27.53
N VAL A 7 -42.95 3.82 28.69
CA VAL A 7 -42.13 2.74 29.24
C VAL A 7 -42.62 1.38 28.75
N ARG A 8 -41.84 0.73 27.86
CA ARG A 8 -42.17 -0.60 27.30
C ARG A 8 -41.57 -1.77 28.09
N ASP A 9 -40.62 -1.50 28.99
CA ASP A 9 -39.95 -2.53 29.77
C ASP A 9 -40.87 -3.03 30.90
N THR A 10 -41.11 -4.35 30.92
CA THR A 10 -41.98 -5.03 31.89
C THR A 10 -41.50 -4.84 33.32
N GLN A 11 -40.18 -4.76 33.55
CA GLN A 11 -39.62 -4.54 34.88
C GLN A 11 -39.85 -3.11 35.36
N LEU A 12 -39.67 -2.12 34.48
CA LEU A 12 -39.92 -0.72 34.81
C LEU A 12 -41.41 -0.44 35.04
N LEU A 13 -42.29 -1.09 34.27
CA LEU A 13 -43.74 -1.06 34.52
C LEU A 13 -44.11 -1.66 35.89
N SER A 14 -43.41 -2.72 36.32
CA SER A 14 -43.60 -3.30 37.66
C SER A 14 -43.16 -2.35 38.79
N VAL A 15 -42.08 -1.57 38.57
CA VAL A 15 -41.61 -0.53 39.51
C VAL A 15 -42.63 0.59 39.59
N LEU A 16 -43.09 1.07 38.43
CA LEU A 16 -44.05 2.18 38.32
C LEU A 16 -45.38 1.83 39.00
N SER A 17 -45.95 0.66 38.70
CA SER A 17 -47.16 0.19 39.36
C SER A 17 -47.00 -0.04 40.87
N ALA A 18 -45.81 -0.48 41.33
CA ALA A 18 -45.53 -0.60 42.76
C ALA A 18 -45.41 0.78 43.44
N ALA A 19 -44.81 1.76 42.75
CA ALA A 19 -44.69 3.13 43.23
C ALA A 19 -46.06 3.83 43.29
N ASP A 20 -46.91 3.61 42.29
CA ASP A 20 -48.28 4.14 42.29
C ASP A 20 -49.12 3.57 43.42
N ARG A 21 -49.01 2.26 43.71
CA ARG A 21 -49.67 1.65 44.87
C ARG A 21 -49.17 2.25 46.20
N ALA A 22 -47.87 2.47 46.34
CA ALA A 22 -47.31 3.14 47.51
C ALA A 22 -47.82 4.58 47.65
N ARG A 23 -47.90 5.31 46.53
CA ARG A 23 -48.43 6.68 46.47
C ARG A 23 -49.91 6.73 46.85
N GLN A 24 -50.73 5.83 46.30
CA GLN A 24 -52.15 5.71 46.64
C GLN A 24 -52.36 5.43 48.13
N GLN A 25 -51.52 4.58 48.73
CA GLN A 25 -51.54 4.29 50.16
C GLN A 25 -51.17 5.53 51.01
N CYS A 26 -50.14 6.30 50.61
CA CYS A 26 -49.82 7.57 51.26
C CYS A 26 -51.00 8.56 51.20
N LEU A 27 -51.63 8.69 50.04
CA LEU A 27 -52.80 9.57 49.87
C LEU A 27 -53.96 9.12 50.76
N SER A 28 -54.27 7.82 50.80
CA SER A 28 -55.33 7.32 51.69
C SER A 28 -55.05 7.58 53.18
N ILE A 29 -53.78 7.55 53.61
CA ILE A 29 -53.42 7.89 55.00
C ILE A 29 -53.62 9.39 55.25
N LEU A 30 -53.27 10.26 54.29
CA LEU A 30 -53.50 11.70 54.39
C LEU A 30 -54.99 12.04 54.44
N ASP A 31 -55.80 11.43 53.57
CA ASP A 31 -57.26 11.62 53.54
C ASP A 31 -57.90 11.23 54.88
N LEU A 32 -57.46 10.12 55.50
CA LEU A 32 -57.91 9.68 56.83
C LEU A 32 -57.54 10.67 57.94
N LEU A 33 -56.33 11.24 57.88
CA LEU A 33 -55.87 12.25 58.84
C LEU A 33 -56.62 13.57 58.69
N GLU A 34 -56.92 13.99 57.45
CA GLU A 34 -57.67 15.20 57.14
C GLU A 34 -59.14 15.09 57.56
N ALA A 35 -59.76 13.93 57.34
CA ALA A 35 -61.12 13.63 57.81
C ALA A 35 -61.22 13.72 59.35
N HIS A 36 -60.20 13.23 60.06
CA HIS A 36 -60.14 13.32 61.52
C HIS A 36 -59.95 14.76 62.01
N HIS A 37 -59.03 15.51 61.40
CA HIS A 37 -58.80 16.92 61.74
C HIS A 37 -60.05 17.79 61.51
N SER A 38 -60.82 17.48 60.45
CA SER A 38 -62.10 18.13 60.17
C SER A 38 -63.18 17.77 61.21
N SER A 39 -63.17 16.54 61.75
CA SER A 39 -64.09 16.12 62.81
C SER A 39 -63.77 16.78 64.17
N GLU A 40 -62.50 17.00 64.49
CA GLU A 40 -62.06 17.68 65.72
C GLU A 40 -62.43 19.17 65.73
N THR A 41 -62.33 19.85 64.58
CA THR A 41 -62.65 21.28 64.45
C THR A 41 -64.14 21.60 64.51
N THR A 42 -65.01 20.62 64.24
CA THR A 42 -66.48 20.76 64.28
C THR A 42 -67.07 20.55 65.68
N GLY A 43 -66.24 20.36 66.71
CA GLY A 43 -66.66 20.36 68.12
C GLY A 43 -67.41 19.10 68.59
N ALA A 44 -67.37 18.01 67.82
CA ALA A 44 -67.89 16.71 68.28
C ALA A 44 -66.92 16.10 69.29
N SER A 45 -67.41 15.72 70.48
CA SER A 45 -66.60 15.02 71.49
C SER A 45 -66.23 13.63 70.97
N THR A 46 -65.02 13.48 70.43
CA THR A 46 -64.48 12.19 70.00
C THR A 46 -64.39 11.27 71.22
N SER A 47 -65.10 10.15 71.20
CA SER A 47 -65.08 9.23 72.33
C SER A 47 -63.70 8.56 72.44
N SER A 48 -63.29 8.15 73.65
CA SER A 48 -62.03 7.42 73.84
C SER A 48 -61.95 6.12 73.03
N VAL A 49 -63.10 5.56 72.67
CA VAL A 49 -63.24 4.36 71.83
C VAL A 49 -62.95 4.67 70.35
N ASP A 50 -63.35 5.85 69.86
CA ASP A 50 -63.11 6.28 68.49
C ASP A 50 -61.61 6.53 68.23
N ILE A 51 -60.92 7.12 69.20
CA ILE A 51 -59.47 7.40 69.14
C ILE A 51 -58.66 6.09 69.06
N GLN A 52 -58.99 5.09 69.89
CA GLN A 52 -58.32 3.78 69.86
C GLN A 52 -58.55 3.01 68.55
N SER A 53 -59.75 3.12 67.97
CA SER A 53 -60.07 2.48 66.69
C SER A 53 -59.30 3.09 65.53
N LEU A 54 -59.09 4.41 65.55
CA LEU A 54 -58.31 5.15 64.58
C LEU A 54 -56.82 4.80 64.64
N GLU A 55 -56.25 4.75 65.85
CA GLU A 55 -54.85 4.36 66.04
C GLU A 55 -54.57 2.97 65.45
N LYS A 56 -55.51 2.04 65.61
CA LYS A 56 -55.42 0.71 65.02
C LYS A 56 -55.49 0.75 63.48
N GLN A 57 -56.41 1.51 62.90
CA GLN A 57 -56.51 1.67 61.44
C GLN A 57 -55.26 2.33 60.86
N LEU A 58 -54.72 3.35 61.52
CA LEU A 58 -53.45 3.99 61.12
C LEU A 58 -52.27 3.02 61.22
N ALA A 59 -52.20 2.17 62.25
CA ALA A 59 -51.17 1.17 62.38
C ALA A 59 -51.22 0.13 61.25
N GLU A 60 -52.42 -0.32 60.86
CA GLU A 60 -52.63 -1.25 59.74
C GLU A 60 -52.23 -0.62 58.39
N GLN A 61 -52.65 0.62 58.12
CA GLN A 61 -52.27 1.34 56.90
C GLN A 61 -50.77 1.66 56.84
N ARG A 62 -50.15 2.02 57.98
CA ARG A 62 -48.68 2.20 58.07
C ARG A 62 -47.93 0.91 57.77
N LYS A 63 -48.44 -0.24 58.23
CA LYS A 63 -47.85 -1.55 57.93
C LYS A 63 -47.93 -1.87 56.44
N ALA A 64 -49.07 -1.63 55.80
CA ALA A 64 -49.26 -1.81 54.37
C ALA A 64 -48.35 -0.88 53.54
N LEU A 65 -48.25 0.40 53.92
CA LEU A 65 -47.34 1.36 53.30
C LEU A 65 -45.87 0.89 53.39
N ASN A 66 -45.43 0.44 54.57
CA ASN A 66 -44.07 -0.06 54.75
C ASN A 66 -43.77 -1.27 53.86
N ALA A 67 -44.75 -2.17 53.67
CA ALA A 67 -44.62 -3.31 52.76
C ALA A 67 -44.48 -2.85 51.28
N HIS A 68 -45.29 -1.88 50.85
CA HIS A 68 -45.20 -1.30 49.51
C HIS A 68 -43.86 -0.59 49.28
N LEU A 69 -43.38 0.19 50.26
CA LEU A 69 -42.08 0.85 50.18
C LEU A 69 -40.91 -0.15 50.13
N ALA A 70 -40.98 -1.23 50.90
CA ALA A 70 -39.98 -2.30 50.83
C ALA A 70 -39.94 -2.93 49.42
N LYS A 71 -41.11 -3.18 48.81
CA LYS A 71 -41.21 -3.69 47.44
C LYS A 71 -40.61 -2.72 46.41
N VAL A 72 -40.94 -1.43 46.49
CA VAL A 72 -40.40 -0.40 45.57
C VAL A 72 -38.87 -0.31 45.70
N ARG A 73 -38.34 -0.30 46.92
CA ARG A 73 -36.87 -0.28 47.15
C ARG A 73 -36.19 -1.52 46.58
N GLY A 74 -36.80 -2.70 46.74
CA GLY A 74 -36.30 -3.95 46.15
C GLY A 74 -36.25 -3.88 44.62
N LEU A 75 -37.35 -3.45 44.00
CA LEU A 75 -37.44 -3.32 42.54
C LEU A 75 -36.49 -2.25 41.97
N ASN A 76 -36.29 -1.14 42.69
CA ASN A 76 -35.31 -0.12 42.30
C ASN A 76 -33.88 -0.69 42.35
N ARG A 77 -33.53 -1.43 43.41
CA ARG A 77 -32.22 -2.09 43.49
C ARG A 77 -32.00 -3.06 42.34
N THR A 78 -33.01 -3.86 41.97
CA THR A 78 -32.89 -4.77 40.81
C THR A 78 -32.72 -4.01 39.50
N ALA A 79 -33.45 -2.91 39.30
CA ALA A 79 -33.30 -2.08 38.10
C ALA A 79 -31.88 -1.49 37.99
N ILE A 80 -31.32 -0.97 39.09
CA ILE A 80 -29.95 -0.45 39.12
C ILE A 80 -28.92 -1.55 38.79
N LEU A 81 -29.10 -2.76 39.32
CA LEU A 81 -28.22 -3.90 39.02
C LEU A 81 -28.29 -4.29 37.54
N ASN A 82 -29.48 -4.27 36.95
CA ASN A 82 -29.66 -4.59 35.54
C ASN A 82 -29.01 -3.53 34.64
N VAL A 83 -29.17 -2.24 34.95
CA VAL A 83 -28.48 -1.15 34.23
C VAL A 83 -26.96 -1.32 34.30
N ARG A 84 -26.42 -1.68 35.47
CA ARG A 84 -24.98 -1.95 35.61
C ARG A 84 -24.55 -3.16 34.79
N LYS A 85 -25.36 -4.22 34.76
CA LYS A 85 -25.11 -5.43 33.97
C LYS A 85 -25.10 -5.11 32.47
N THR A 86 -26.12 -4.43 31.95
CA THR A 86 -26.18 -4.06 30.53
C THR A 86 -25.05 -3.11 30.14
N LYS A 87 -24.64 -2.20 31.04
CA LYS A 87 -23.47 -1.34 30.82
C LYS A 87 -22.17 -2.15 30.72
N GLN A 88 -22.02 -3.19 31.53
CA GLN A 88 -20.85 -4.07 31.46
C GLN A 88 -20.86 -4.88 30.16
N GLU A 89 -21.98 -5.53 29.84
CA GLU A 89 -22.12 -6.34 28.62
C GLU A 89 -21.85 -5.52 27.34
N THR A 90 -22.36 -4.28 27.29
CA THR A 90 -22.11 -3.38 26.17
C THR A 90 -20.66 -2.90 26.11
N ALA A 91 -19.99 -2.71 27.25
CA ALA A 91 -18.58 -2.37 27.28
C ALA A 91 -17.70 -3.53 26.83
N ASP A 92 -18.02 -4.76 27.24
CA ASP A 92 -17.28 -5.97 26.85
C ASP A 92 -17.43 -6.24 25.35
N ALA A 93 -18.66 -6.18 24.82
CA ALA A 93 -18.93 -6.32 23.39
C ALA A 93 -18.23 -5.23 22.56
N ARG A 94 -18.19 -3.99 23.07
CA ARG A 94 -17.43 -2.91 22.42
C ARG A 94 -15.93 -3.21 22.41
N GLY A 95 -15.38 -3.70 23.51
CA GLY A 95 -13.97 -4.09 23.58
C GLY A 95 -13.62 -5.17 22.55
N GLU A 96 -14.46 -6.19 22.40
CA GLU A 96 -14.29 -7.23 21.38
C GLU A 96 -14.30 -6.63 19.96
N VAL A 97 -15.27 -5.76 19.64
CA VAL A 97 -15.34 -5.07 18.34
C VAL A 97 -14.07 -4.26 18.08
N ASP A 98 -13.57 -3.52 19.07
CA ASP A 98 -12.35 -2.72 18.94
C ASP A 98 -11.12 -3.61 18.67
N THR A 99 -11.02 -4.78 19.32
CA THR A 99 -9.94 -5.74 19.06
C THR A 99 -10.00 -6.34 17.66
N LEU A 100 -11.19 -6.72 17.19
CA LEU A 100 -11.39 -7.24 15.84
C LEU A 100 -11.11 -6.16 14.78
N HIS A 101 -11.46 -4.91 15.06
CA HIS A 101 -11.16 -3.79 14.19
C HIS A 101 -9.65 -3.58 14.01
N LEU A 102 -8.88 -3.68 15.10
CA LEU A 102 -7.42 -3.60 15.04
C LEU A 102 -6.82 -4.75 14.23
N GLN A 103 -7.30 -5.98 14.43
CA GLN A 103 -6.86 -7.15 13.64
C GLN A 103 -7.16 -6.97 12.16
N LEU A 104 -8.35 -6.48 11.81
CA LEU A 104 -8.73 -6.18 10.44
C LEU A 104 -7.81 -5.12 9.81
N GLN A 105 -7.44 -4.09 10.57
CA GLN A 105 -6.52 -3.05 10.09
C GLN A 105 -5.12 -3.62 9.80
N ASN A 106 -4.61 -4.49 10.68
CA ASN A 106 -3.34 -5.17 10.48
C ASN A 106 -3.35 -6.00 9.18
N LEU A 107 -4.40 -6.81 8.96
CA LEU A 107 -4.54 -7.62 7.75
C LEU A 107 -4.64 -6.76 6.48
N LYS A 108 -5.35 -5.62 6.53
CA LYS A 108 -5.42 -4.68 5.39
C LYS A 108 -4.06 -4.07 5.07
N TYR A 109 -3.28 -3.75 6.10
CA TYR A 109 -1.93 -3.26 5.92
C TYR A 109 -1.04 -4.33 5.26
N GLU A 110 -1.06 -5.55 5.78
CA GLU A 110 -0.30 -6.68 5.21
C GLU A 110 -0.70 -6.95 3.75
N GLN A 111 -1.99 -7.00 3.44
CA GLN A 111 -2.48 -7.16 2.07
C GLN A 111 -1.95 -6.06 1.15
N SER A 112 -2.01 -4.80 1.60
CA SER A 112 -1.55 -3.65 0.79
C SER A 112 -0.04 -3.68 0.58
N HIS A 113 0.70 -4.12 1.61
CA HIS A 113 2.15 -4.29 1.52
C HIS A 113 2.54 -5.38 0.53
N LEU A 114 1.92 -6.57 0.63
CA LEU A 114 2.15 -7.68 -0.29
C LEU A 114 1.77 -7.32 -1.73
N ARG A 115 0.63 -6.67 -1.94
CA ARG A 115 0.23 -6.20 -3.28
C ARG A 115 1.24 -5.22 -3.89
N ARG A 116 1.79 -4.32 -3.07
CA ARG A 116 2.84 -3.40 -3.52
C ARG A 116 4.11 -4.16 -3.89
N GLN A 117 4.52 -5.13 -3.09
CA GLN A 117 5.70 -5.96 -3.39
C GLN A 117 5.49 -6.76 -4.68
N ILE A 118 4.32 -7.38 -4.85
CA ILE A 118 3.95 -8.08 -6.09
C ILE A 118 4.03 -7.13 -7.27
N GLY A 119 3.43 -5.93 -7.18
CA GLY A 119 3.52 -4.94 -8.27
C GLY A 119 4.94 -4.48 -8.59
N ILE A 120 5.85 -4.44 -7.61
CA ILE A 120 7.27 -4.17 -7.85
C ILE A 120 7.95 -5.34 -8.56
N CYS A 121 7.64 -6.58 -8.15
CA CYS A 121 8.19 -7.78 -8.77
C CYS A 121 7.67 -7.99 -10.21
N GLU A 122 6.38 -7.75 -10.45
CA GLU A 122 5.75 -7.84 -11.77
C GLU A 122 6.19 -6.69 -12.69
N GLY A 123 6.43 -5.51 -12.13
CA GLY A 123 6.94 -4.35 -12.85
C GLY A 123 8.45 -4.35 -13.05
N PHE A 124 9.14 -5.43 -12.70
CA PHE A 124 10.57 -5.54 -12.94
C PHE A 124 10.84 -5.66 -14.44
N ASP A 125 11.42 -4.62 -15.01
CA ASP A 125 11.80 -4.60 -16.42
C ASP A 125 12.99 -5.54 -16.64
N HIS A 126 12.76 -6.62 -17.37
CA HIS A 126 13.81 -7.58 -17.67
C HIS A 126 14.61 -7.10 -18.89
N PRO A 127 15.92 -6.83 -18.77
CA PRO A 127 16.71 -6.20 -19.84
C PRO A 127 16.73 -7.01 -21.15
N TYR A 128 16.58 -8.34 -21.07
CA TYR A 128 16.54 -9.21 -22.25
C TYR A 128 15.30 -8.96 -23.15
N GLN A 129 14.20 -8.43 -22.61
CA GLN A 129 13.00 -8.13 -23.41
C GLN A 129 13.22 -6.96 -24.38
N SER A 130 14.16 -6.06 -24.05
CA SER A 130 14.55 -4.94 -24.91
C SER A 130 15.62 -5.31 -25.95
N LEU A 131 16.17 -6.52 -25.89
CA LEU A 131 17.28 -6.93 -26.74
C LEU A 131 16.76 -7.23 -28.16
N PRO A 132 17.36 -6.68 -29.23
CA PRO A 132 17.00 -7.05 -30.59
C PRO A 132 17.55 -8.46 -30.87
N LEU A 133 16.70 -9.46 -30.71
CA LEU A 133 16.97 -10.87 -30.99
C LEU A 133 16.39 -11.24 -32.36
N ILE A 134 17.07 -12.13 -33.08
CA ILE A 134 16.52 -12.82 -34.26
C ILE A 134 15.19 -13.50 -33.91
N PRO A 135 14.15 -13.44 -34.78
CA PRO A 135 12.88 -14.14 -34.58
C PRO A 135 13.06 -15.65 -34.33
N VAL A 136 12.12 -16.26 -33.60
CA VAL A 136 12.21 -17.69 -33.24
C VAL A 136 12.34 -18.59 -34.46
N ASP A 137 11.56 -18.32 -35.51
CA ASP A 137 11.54 -19.14 -36.73
C ASP A 137 12.91 -19.14 -37.44
N GLU A 138 13.56 -17.98 -37.51
CA GLU A 138 14.89 -17.83 -38.11
C GLU A 138 15.97 -18.50 -37.25
N PHE A 139 15.87 -18.38 -35.93
CA PHE A 139 16.79 -19.07 -35.01
C PHE A 139 16.67 -20.59 -35.12
N LEU A 140 15.46 -21.15 -35.17
CA LEU A 140 15.24 -22.59 -35.31
C LEU A 140 15.70 -23.12 -36.67
N ALA A 141 15.66 -22.29 -37.72
CA ALA A 141 16.23 -22.64 -39.01
C ALA A 141 17.77 -22.78 -38.96
N LEU A 142 18.45 -21.94 -38.17
CA LEU A 142 19.90 -21.98 -37.98
C LEU A 142 20.33 -23.08 -37.00
N ALA A 143 19.55 -23.28 -35.93
CA ALA A 143 19.84 -24.22 -34.86
C ALA A 143 18.64 -25.14 -34.57
N PRO A 144 18.34 -26.11 -35.45
CA PRO A 144 17.18 -27.00 -35.30
C PRO A 144 17.26 -27.92 -34.07
N GLN A 145 18.45 -28.05 -33.48
CA GLN A 145 18.71 -28.84 -32.27
C GLN A 145 17.97 -28.29 -31.03
N HIS A 146 17.55 -27.02 -31.06
CA HIS A 146 16.87 -26.35 -29.97
C HIS A 146 15.34 -26.34 -30.11
N ALA A 147 14.78 -27.02 -31.11
CA ALA A 147 13.34 -27.01 -31.40
C ALA A 147 12.49 -27.71 -30.32
N GLU A 148 13.07 -28.64 -29.56
CA GLU A 148 12.37 -29.40 -28.50
C GLU A 148 12.53 -28.77 -27.10
N LEU A 149 13.25 -27.65 -26.98
CA LEU A 149 13.49 -27.00 -25.69
C LEU A 149 12.27 -26.23 -25.18
N GLU A 150 12.17 -26.11 -23.85
CA GLU A 150 11.16 -25.27 -23.19
C GLU A 150 11.38 -23.78 -23.53
N GLU A 151 10.32 -22.96 -23.51
CA GLU A 151 10.36 -21.54 -23.90
C GLU A 151 11.49 -20.74 -23.20
N HIS A 152 11.70 -20.97 -21.90
CA HIS A 152 12.76 -20.31 -21.15
C HIS A 152 14.16 -20.74 -21.62
N GLU A 153 14.36 -22.05 -21.83
CA GLU A 153 15.63 -22.60 -22.30
C GLU A 153 15.94 -22.16 -23.74
N LEU A 154 14.90 -22.11 -24.59
CA LEU A 154 14.98 -21.57 -25.95
C LEU A 154 15.40 -20.09 -25.93
N MET A 155 14.84 -19.28 -25.02
CA MET A 155 15.22 -17.87 -24.88
C MET A 155 16.69 -17.72 -24.46
N LEU A 156 17.17 -18.55 -23.51
CA LEU A 156 18.58 -18.54 -23.11
C LEU A 156 19.50 -18.92 -24.27
N ALA A 157 19.16 -19.97 -25.02
CA ALA A 157 19.93 -20.39 -26.20
C ALA A 157 19.97 -19.29 -27.28
N ARG A 158 18.85 -18.60 -27.52
CA ARG A 158 18.78 -17.46 -28.44
C ARG A 158 19.67 -16.29 -28.01
N ILE A 159 19.65 -15.94 -26.72
CA ILE A 159 20.52 -14.88 -26.18
C ILE A 159 22.00 -15.25 -26.32
N GLN A 160 22.34 -16.52 -26.07
CA GLN A 160 23.72 -16.99 -26.18
C GLN A 160 24.21 -16.94 -27.63
N HIS A 161 23.38 -17.36 -28.58
CA HIS A 161 23.71 -17.27 -30.01
C HIS A 161 23.98 -15.83 -30.45
N GLU A 162 23.09 -14.89 -30.10
CA GLU A 162 23.28 -13.46 -30.38
C GLU A 162 24.56 -12.90 -29.76
N HIS A 163 24.87 -13.31 -28.53
CA HIS A 163 26.10 -12.92 -27.86
C HIS A 163 27.32 -13.36 -28.67
N ASP A 164 27.37 -14.63 -29.05
CA ASP A 164 28.51 -15.21 -29.77
C ASP A 164 28.66 -14.60 -31.17
N GLU A 165 27.55 -14.32 -31.86
CA GLU A 165 27.57 -13.62 -33.15
C GLU A 165 28.07 -12.18 -33.04
N ARG A 166 27.64 -11.45 -32.01
CA ARG A 166 28.12 -10.07 -31.76
C ARG A 166 29.60 -10.05 -31.39
N GLU A 167 30.05 -11.00 -30.57
CA GLU A 167 31.46 -11.13 -30.22
C GLU A 167 32.31 -11.43 -31.47
N ALA A 168 31.88 -12.41 -32.29
CA ALA A 168 32.56 -12.72 -33.54
C ALA A 168 32.60 -11.52 -34.50
N THR A 169 31.51 -10.76 -34.62
CA THR A 169 31.43 -9.57 -35.46
C THR A 169 32.34 -8.46 -34.96
N LYS A 170 32.36 -8.22 -33.65
CA LYS A 170 33.27 -7.24 -33.02
C LYS A 170 34.74 -7.64 -33.21
N ASN A 171 35.07 -8.92 -33.06
CA ASN A 171 36.42 -9.42 -33.28
C ASN A 171 36.86 -9.24 -34.75
N LYS A 172 35.97 -9.52 -35.71
CA LYS A 172 36.22 -9.25 -37.15
C LYS A 172 36.42 -7.75 -37.39
N GLN A 173 35.58 -6.90 -36.81
CA GLN A 173 35.70 -5.44 -36.94
C GLN A 173 37.04 -4.94 -36.40
N MET A 174 37.45 -5.40 -35.21
CA MET A 174 38.74 -5.06 -34.61
C MET A 174 39.91 -5.53 -35.47
N GLY A 175 39.84 -6.74 -36.03
CA GLY A 175 40.85 -7.24 -36.97
C GLY A 175 40.96 -6.40 -38.24
N LEU A 176 39.82 -6.01 -38.82
CA LEU A 176 39.78 -5.14 -40.00
C LEU A 176 40.29 -3.72 -39.71
N LEU A 177 40.00 -3.18 -38.52
CA LEU A 177 40.52 -1.88 -38.09
C LEU A 177 42.05 -1.90 -37.97
N LYS A 178 42.62 -2.94 -37.34
CA LYS A 178 44.08 -3.11 -37.27
C LYS A 178 44.70 -3.19 -38.66
N LYS A 179 44.13 -4.01 -39.55
CA LYS A 179 44.61 -4.12 -40.94
C LYS A 179 44.51 -2.80 -41.69
N LYS A 180 43.45 -2.02 -41.46
CA LYS A 180 43.30 -0.67 -42.02
C LYS A 180 44.41 0.26 -41.53
N GLU A 181 44.70 0.27 -40.23
CA GLU A 181 45.77 1.08 -39.64
C GLU A 181 47.15 0.70 -40.21
N GLU A 182 47.43 -0.59 -40.33
CA GLU A 182 48.66 -1.11 -40.94
C GLU A 182 48.81 -0.65 -42.39
N LEU A 183 47.76 -0.79 -43.20
CA LEU A 183 47.76 -0.34 -44.60
C LEU A 183 47.88 1.18 -44.73
N MET A 184 47.25 1.96 -43.84
CA MET A 184 47.44 3.42 -43.84
C MET A 184 48.88 3.80 -43.51
N HIS A 185 49.50 3.10 -42.57
CA HIS A 185 50.89 3.33 -42.21
C HIS A 185 51.84 2.95 -43.35
N GLU A 186 51.60 1.81 -44.01
CA GLU A 186 52.38 1.39 -45.19
C GLU A 186 52.20 2.36 -46.37
N ASN A 187 50.98 2.81 -46.63
CA ASN A 187 50.70 3.79 -47.68
C ASN A 187 51.38 5.14 -47.39
N SER A 188 51.35 5.60 -46.13
CA SER A 188 52.08 6.78 -45.69
C SER A 188 53.60 6.65 -45.90
N LYS A 189 54.20 5.49 -45.56
CA LYS A 189 55.61 5.20 -45.83
C LYS A 189 55.93 5.24 -47.32
N ARG A 190 55.16 4.54 -48.15
CA ARG A 190 55.34 4.51 -49.61
C ARG A 190 55.17 5.90 -50.22
N LYS A 191 54.24 6.71 -49.70
CA LYS A 191 54.08 8.12 -50.13
C LYS A 191 55.35 8.92 -49.86
N VAL A 192 55.94 8.81 -48.67
CA VAL A 192 57.22 9.46 -48.32
C VAL A 192 58.37 8.96 -49.22
N GLU A 193 58.39 7.66 -49.57
CA GLU A 193 59.37 7.10 -50.50
C GLU A 193 59.20 7.63 -51.93
N VAL A 194 57.98 7.73 -52.44
CA VAL A 194 57.68 8.34 -53.75
C VAL A 194 58.08 9.81 -53.75
N ASP A 195 57.70 10.58 -52.74
CA ASP A 195 58.09 11.99 -52.60
C ASP A 195 59.64 12.15 -52.59
N LYS A 196 60.37 11.15 -52.10
CA LYS A 196 61.84 11.11 -52.14
C LYS A 196 62.38 10.78 -53.53
N LEU A 197 61.81 9.78 -54.21
CA LEU A 197 62.19 9.43 -55.58
C LEU A 197 61.89 10.57 -56.56
N ASP A 198 60.75 11.24 -56.40
CA ASP A 198 60.38 12.42 -57.20
C ASP A 198 61.42 13.53 -57.06
N LYS A 199 61.88 13.82 -55.83
CA LYS A 199 62.99 14.76 -55.60
C LYS A 199 64.30 14.30 -56.25
N GLN A 200 64.62 13.00 -56.17
CA GLN A 200 65.82 12.46 -56.82
C GLN A 200 65.74 12.54 -58.34
N LEU A 201 64.55 12.36 -58.92
CA LEU A 201 64.32 12.51 -60.36
C LEU A 201 64.39 13.98 -60.77
N GLU A 202 63.79 14.89 -60.00
CA GLU A 202 63.92 16.33 -60.21
C GLU A 202 65.41 16.76 -60.16
N ASP A 203 66.16 16.24 -59.19
CA ASP A 203 67.61 16.43 -59.12
C ASP A 203 68.34 15.84 -60.33
N PHE A 204 68.00 14.63 -60.78
CA PHE A 204 68.61 13.99 -61.95
C PHE A 204 68.30 14.75 -63.25
N VAL A 205 67.06 15.19 -63.44
CA VAL A 205 66.69 16.01 -64.60
C VAL A 205 67.42 17.34 -64.50
N THR A 206 67.30 18.09 -63.43
CA THR A 206 67.88 19.43 -63.35
C THR A 206 69.41 19.46 -63.31
N LYS A 207 70.07 18.51 -62.65
CA LYS A 207 71.54 18.47 -62.51
C LYS A 207 72.21 17.55 -63.54
N GLY A 208 71.61 16.39 -63.79
CA GLY A 208 72.11 15.40 -64.74
C GLY A 208 71.87 15.79 -66.20
N THR A 209 70.69 16.34 -66.57
CA THR A 209 70.55 16.84 -67.96
C THR A 209 71.36 18.10 -68.20
N LYS A 210 71.61 18.94 -67.18
CA LYS A 210 72.56 20.06 -67.30
C LYS A 210 73.99 19.56 -67.54
N SER A 211 74.49 18.59 -66.76
CA SER A 211 75.84 18.07 -66.98
C SER A 211 75.98 17.30 -68.30
N ILE A 212 74.92 16.62 -68.75
CA ILE A 212 74.85 15.98 -70.07
C ILE A 212 74.80 17.04 -71.17
N LEU A 213 73.99 18.11 -71.05
CA LEU A 213 74.01 19.24 -71.98
C LEU A 213 75.41 19.87 -72.03
N ASP A 214 76.01 20.17 -70.88
CA ASP A 214 77.34 20.76 -70.79
C ASP A 214 78.39 19.86 -71.45
N THR A 215 78.30 18.53 -71.31
CA THR A 215 79.24 17.61 -71.97
C THR A 215 78.99 17.49 -73.48
N PHE A 216 77.74 17.49 -73.96
CA PHE A 216 77.45 17.52 -75.39
C PHE A 216 77.74 18.88 -76.05
N GLU A 217 77.57 19.99 -75.33
CA GLU A 217 78.01 21.33 -75.76
C GLU A 217 79.54 21.40 -75.80
N ASN A 218 80.24 20.87 -74.80
CA ASN A 218 81.70 20.78 -74.82
C ASN A 218 82.23 19.80 -75.89
N VAL A 219 81.49 18.73 -76.23
CA VAL A 219 81.83 17.85 -77.37
C VAL A 219 81.58 18.54 -78.71
N LYS A 220 80.52 19.35 -78.85
CA LYS A 220 80.35 20.25 -80.01
C LYS A 220 81.49 21.27 -80.12
N MET A 221 81.96 21.82 -78.99
CA MET A 221 83.08 22.78 -78.95
C MET A 221 84.46 22.14 -79.19
N THR A 222 84.60 20.82 -79.07
CA THR A 222 85.86 20.09 -79.33
C THR A 222 85.90 19.44 -80.71
N THR A 223 84.79 19.38 -81.45
CA THR A 223 84.69 18.80 -82.81
C THR A 223 84.25 19.77 -83.93
N GLY A 224 84.06 21.07 -83.65
CA GLY A 224 84.04 22.13 -84.68
C GLY A 224 85.30 22.99 -84.54
N GLU A 225 86.40 22.71 -85.23
CA GLU A 225 86.65 22.90 -86.67
C GLU A 225 86.73 24.39 -87.05
N LYS A 226 87.93 24.79 -87.47
CA LYS A 226 88.28 26.10 -88.02
C LYS A 226 87.37 26.44 -89.21
N ALA A 227 86.68 27.57 -89.13
CA ALA A 227 86.48 28.55 -90.19
C ALA A 227 85.93 29.84 -89.59
#